data_AF-A0A6M1KM78-F1
#
_entry.id   AF-A0A6M1KM78-F1
#
_cell.length_a   1.000
_cell.length_b   1.000
_cell.length_c   1.000
_cell.angle_alpha   90.00
_cell.angle_beta   90.00
_cell.angle_gamma   90.00
#
_symmetry.space_group_name_H-M   'P 1'
#
loop_
_entity.id
_entity.type
_entity.pdbx_description
1 polymer ?
#
loop_
_entity_poly.entity_id
_entity_poly.type
_entity_poly.pdbx_seq_one_letter_code
_entity_poly.pdbx_strand_id
1 'polypeptide(L)'
;MTIKAVFFDIDGTLLNDRKNVQKTTQRAIQQLKKQGIMVGLATGRGPAFVQPFLENFGLDFAVTYNGQYILSRDKVLYQNQLPKSTIYKIIRYASDKKREISLGTASGLAGSRIIDMGTSPFGQMVSSIVPRSLVKTVEGSFKNLIRRFKPQSFSNLVTIMREPIYQIVLVASVDDTQKIKEKFPHIKVTRSSPYSLDLISIGQSKIKGIERLGEMFGFELSEVMAFGDSDNDLEMLSGVGVGVAMGNAEAVVKSGAHFTTASNNNDGISKALAHYGLIHFDVEKSFKSRDDNFNKVKDFHRLMDGDTIETPRGYSLKEAGYRADFKVEELVEFLYAASQGDKHRFAQVLIDLHAALDKAAKKVQAKEHPESPLVGQVDALTDLLYFTYGSFVLMGVDPQPIFETVHEANMGKIFPDGKAHFDPITHKIQKPDDWQERYAPESAIKKELDKQLQKSLQRLEK
;
A
#
# COMPACT_ATOMS: atom_id res chain seq x y z
N MET A 1 5.89 8.32 -10.09
CA MET A 1 7.14 7.98 -9.35
C MET A 1 7.41 6.49 -9.52
N THR A 2 8.66 6.02 -9.65
CA THR A 2 8.94 4.57 -9.79
C THR A 2 9.24 3.94 -8.43
N ILE A 3 8.33 3.12 -7.91
CA ILE A 3 8.55 2.35 -6.68
C ILE A 3 9.45 1.15 -6.98
N LYS A 4 10.54 1.01 -6.21
CA LYS A 4 11.49 -0.12 -6.31
C LYS A 4 11.39 -1.11 -5.15
N ALA A 5 10.88 -0.67 -4.00
CA ALA A 5 10.72 -1.53 -2.83
C ALA A 5 9.42 -1.26 -2.06
N VAL A 6 8.81 -2.32 -1.53
CA VAL A 6 7.61 -2.26 -0.69
C VAL A 6 7.89 -2.93 0.65
N PHE A 7 7.60 -2.23 1.75
CA PHE A 7 7.75 -2.75 3.11
C PHE A 7 6.42 -2.82 3.85
N PHE A 8 6.21 -3.91 4.58
CA PHE A 8 5.03 -4.09 5.43
C PHE A 8 5.43 -4.20 6.90
N ASP A 9 4.77 -3.44 7.78
CA ASP A 9 4.61 -3.91 9.16
C ASP A 9 3.77 -5.20 9.19
N ILE A 10 3.83 -5.92 10.32
CA ILE A 10 3.19 -7.22 10.48
C ILE A 10 1.84 -7.10 11.17
N ASP A 11 1.83 -6.64 12.42
CA ASP A 11 0.70 -6.83 13.32
C ASP A 11 -0.30 -5.69 13.12
N GLY A 12 -1.48 -5.97 12.56
CA GLY A 12 -2.43 -4.91 12.19
C GLY A 12 -2.19 -4.35 10.79
N THR A 13 -1.21 -4.91 10.07
CA THR A 13 -0.88 -4.54 8.68
C THR A 13 -0.87 -5.78 7.77
N LEU A 14 0.20 -6.58 7.75
CA LEU A 14 0.27 -7.81 6.94
C LEU A 14 -0.68 -8.90 7.46
N LEU A 15 -0.83 -8.99 8.79
CA LEU A 15 -1.71 -9.93 9.45
C LEU A 15 -3.08 -9.31 9.73
N ASN A 16 -4.12 -10.04 9.34
CA ASN A 16 -5.49 -9.74 9.75
C ASN A 16 -5.74 -10.14 11.22
N ASP A 17 -6.94 -9.89 11.74
CA ASP A 17 -7.26 -10.18 13.15
C ASP A 17 -7.26 -11.68 13.47
N ARG A 18 -7.37 -12.53 12.43
CA ARG A 18 -7.25 -13.99 12.51
C ARG A 18 -5.81 -14.47 12.35
N LYS A 19 -4.82 -13.57 12.35
CA LYS A 19 -3.38 -13.85 12.21
C LYS A 19 -3.01 -14.56 10.92
N ASN A 20 -3.76 -14.28 9.86
CA ASN A 20 -3.49 -14.78 8.52
C ASN A 20 -3.12 -13.64 7.58
N VAL A 21 -2.25 -13.93 6.61
CA VAL A 21 -2.02 -13.05 5.45
C VAL A 21 -3.13 -13.30 4.44
N GLN A 22 -3.86 -12.25 4.05
CA GLN A 22 -4.97 -12.36 3.10
C GLN A 22 -4.50 -12.89 1.74
N LYS A 23 -5.32 -13.71 1.07
CA LYS A 23 -4.98 -14.29 -0.24
C LYS A 23 -4.69 -13.21 -1.30
N THR A 24 -5.43 -12.11 -1.25
CA THR A 24 -5.24 -10.91 -2.05
C THR A 24 -3.85 -10.31 -1.83
N THR A 25 -3.40 -10.17 -0.58
CA THR A 25 -2.05 -9.74 -0.21
C THR A 25 -0.98 -10.69 -0.73
N GLN A 26 -1.20 -12.01 -0.63
CA GLN A 26 -0.25 -13.00 -1.17
C GLN A 26 -0.09 -12.86 -2.69
N ARG A 27 -1.19 -12.68 -3.42
CA ARG A 27 -1.17 -12.41 -4.87
C ARG A 27 -0.48 -11.09 -5.20
N ALA A 28 -0.76 -10.06 -4.41
CA ALA A 28 -0.15 -8.74 -4.55
C ALA A 28 1.38 -8.83 -4.45
N ILE A 29 1.91 -9.52 -3.42
CA ILE A 29 3.34 -9.77 -3.26
C ILE A 29 3.91 -10.43 -4.53
N GLN A 30 3.26 -11.47 -5.06
CA GLN A 30 3.72 -12.13 -6.28
C GLN A 30 3.71 -11.20 -7.52
N GLN A 31 2.73 -10.31 -7.65
CA GLN A 31 2.67 -9.34 -8.75
C GLN A 31 3.78 -8.29 -8.64
N LEU A 32 4.07 -7.78 -7.44
CA LEU A 32 5.18 -6.87 -7.20
C LEU A 32 6.52 -7.51 -7.59
N LYS A 33 6.74 -8.75 -7.14
CA LYS A 33 7.97 -9.49 -7.44
C LYS A 33 8.16 -9.75 -8.93
N LYS A 34 7.09 -10.04 -9.68
CA LYS A 34 7.15 -10.21 -11.15
C LYS A 34 7.60 -8.94 -11.88
N GLN A 35 7.35 -7.77 -11.30
CA GLN A 35 7.78 -6.48 -11.82
C GLN A 35 9.20 -6.09 -11.36
N GLY A 36 9.89 -6.96 -10.61
CA GLY A 36 11.21 -6.67 -10.05
C GLY A 36 11.19 -5.75 -8.82
N ILE A 37 10.01 -5.46 -8.26
CA ILE A 37 9.89 -4.68 -7.03
C ILE A 37 10.26 -5.57 -5.84
N MET A 38 11.22 -5.11 -5.05
CA MET A 38 11.67 -5.81 -3.84
C MET A 38 10.61 -5.73 -2.75
N VAL A 39 10.37 -6.81 -2.03
CA VAL A 39 9.33 -6.85 -0.98
C VAL A 39 9.93 -7.28 0.34
N GLY A 40 9.74 -6.48 1.39
CA GLY A 40 10.29 -6.76 2.71
C GLY A 40 9.33 -6.53 3.88
N LEU A 41 9.77 -6.94 5.07
CA LEU A 41 9.09 -6.66 6.34
C LEU A 41 9.85 -5.58 7.12
N ALA A 42 9.13 -4.76 7.86
CA ALA A 42 9.71 -3.81 8.80
C ALA A 42 8.97 -3.89 10.14
N THR A 43 9.60 -4.45 11.18
CA THR A 43 8.90 -4.87 12.40
C THR A 43 9.75 -4.76 13.67
N GLY A 44 9.07 -4.62 14.82
CA GLY A 44 9.67 -4.81 16.14
C GLY A 44 9.86 -6.27 16.53
N ARG A 45 9.28 -7.22 15.78
CA ARG A 45 9.45 -8.67 16.00
C ARG A 45 10.87 -9.12 15.66
N GLY A 46 11.26 -10.28 16.17
CA GLY A 46 12.59 -10.86 15.97
C GLY A 46 12.72 -11.74 14.72
N PRO A 47 13.95 -12.16 14.37
CA PRO A 47 14.27 -12.94 13.17
C PRO A 47 13.49 -14.27 13.07
N ALA A 48 13.40 -15.03 14.16
CA ALA A 48 12.68 -16.31 14.16
C ALA A 48 11.17 -16.16 13.85
N PHE A 49 10.58 -15.02 14.22
CA PHE A 49 9.17 -14.74 13.94
C PHE A 49 8.93 -14.45 12.45
N VAL A 50 9.86 -13.75 11.79
CA VAL A 50 9.72 -13.34 10.39
C VAL A 50 10.16 -14.40 9.39
N GLN A 51 10.99 -15.35 9.81
CA GLN A 51 11.54 -16.39 8.93
C GLN A 51 10.47 -17.14 8.12
N PRO A 52 9.34 -17.59 8.71
CA PRO A 52 8.28 -18.26 7.93
C PRO A 52 7.66 -17.37 6.85
N PHE A 53 7.64 -16.05 7.04
CA PHE A 53 7.11 -15.10 6.05
C PHE A 53 8.07 -14.93 4.87
N LEU A 54 9.38 -14.82 5.15
CA LEU A 54 10.42 -14.78 4.11
C LEU A 54 10.38 -16.03 3.23
N GLU A 55 10.18 -17.19 3.85
CA GLU A 55 10.11 -18.48 3.16
C GLU A 55 8.79 -18.63 2.38
N ASN A 56 7.65 -18.54 3.06
CA ASN A 56 6.34 -18.87 2.48
C ASN A 56 5.87 -17.87 1.42
N PHE A 57 6.18 -16.58 1.59
CA PHE A 57 5.73 -15.54 0.66
C PHE A 57 6.82 -15.07 -0.30
N GLY A 58 8.04 -15.60 -0.15
CA GLY A 58 9.14 -15.18 -1.00
C GLY A 58 9.56 -13.74 -0.75
N LEU A 59 9.52 -13.23 0.48
CA LEU A 59 9.98 -11.87 0.74
C LEU A 59 11.50 -11.80 0.67
N ASP A 60 12.04 -10.68 0.18
CA ASP A 60 13.47 -10.51 -0.06
C ASP A 60 14.22 -10.20 1.24
N PHE A 61 13.63 -9.35 2.11
CA PHE A 61 14.29 -8.88 3.34
C PHE A 61 13.34 -8.75 4.53
N ALA A 62 13.89 -8.78 5.73
CA ALA A 62 13.20 -8.35 6.94
C ALA A 62 14.10 -7.42 7.76
N VAL A 63 13.57 -6.25 8.09
CA VAL A 63 14.08 -5.31 9.08
C VAL A 63 13.42 -5.66 10.41
N THR A 64 14.16 -6.29 11.31
CA THR A 64 13.65 -6.80 12.60
C THR A 64 14.20 -6.00 13.78
N TYR A 65 13.58 -6.16 14.95
CA TYR A 65 13.94 -5.44 16.18
C TYR A 65 14.11 -3.94 15.96
N ASN A 66 13.18 -3.35 15.21
CA ASN A 66 13.16 -1.93 14.87
C ASN A 66 14.48 -1.43 14.22
N GLY A 67 15.03 -2.22 13.29
CA GLY A 67 16.24 -1.84 12.53
C GLY A 67 17.56 -2.37 13.09
N GLN A 68 17.53 -3.07 14.22
CA GLN A 68 18.74 -3.58 14.85
C GLN A 68 19.24 -4.89 14.25
N TYR A 69 18.40 -5.62 13.53
CA TYR A 69 18.79 -6.88 12.91
C TYR A 69 18.09 -7.01 11.56
N ILE A 70 18.86 -7.10 10.49
CA ILE A 70 18.36 -7.16 9.12
C ILE A 70 18.84 -8.45 8.49
N LEU A 71 17.92 -9.19 7.89
CA LEU A 71 18.20 -10.48 7.26
C LEU A 71 17.51 -10.59 5.90
N SER A 72 18.12 -11.33 5.00
CA SER A 72 17.42 -11.98 3.90
C SER A 72 17.11 -13.43 4.30
N ARG A 73 16.52 -14.21 3.38
CA ARG A 73 16.21 -15.63 3.61
C ARG A 73 17.40 -16.45 4.11
N ASP A 74 18.58 -16.21 3.54
CA ASP A 74 19.73 -17.10 3.70
C ASP A 74 20.87 -16.49 4.52
N LYS A 75 20.83 -15.18 4.80
CA LYS A 75 21.92 -14.50 5.49
C LYS A 75 21.48 -13.29 6.31
N VAL A 76 22.25 -13.02 7.34
CA VAL A 76 22.20 -11.76 8.09
C VAL A 76 22.90 -10.68 7.26
N LEU A 77 22.21 -9.56 7.04
CA LEU A 77 22.70 -8.42 6.26
C LEU A 77 23.30 -7.35 7.18
N TYR A 78 22.69 -7.14 8.35
CA TYR A 78 23.14 -6.16 9.33
C TYR A 78 22.71 -6.57 10.74
N GLN A 79 23.53 -6.21 11.74
CA GLN A 79 23.19 -6.43 13.14
C GLN A 79 23.82 -5.35 14.02
N ASN A 80 23.08 -4.91 15.04
CA ASN A 80 23.51 -3.90 16.00
C ASN A 80 23.13 -4.33 17.42
N GLN A 81 24.13 -4.74 18.18
CA GLN A 81 23.97 -5.29 19.52
C GLN A 81 23.95 -4.18 20.57
N LEU A 82 23.12 -4.35 21.61
CA LEU A 82 23.13 -3.48 22.78
C LEU A 82 24.39 -3.73 23.64
N PRO A 83 25.00 -2.67 24.22
CA PRO A 83 26.13 -2.84 25.13
C PRO A 83 25.77 -3.69 26.35
N LYS A 84 26.61 -4.67 26.69
CA LYS A 84 26.41 -5.57 27.85
C LYS A 84 26.21 -4.80 29.16
N SER A 85 26.93 -3.70 29.35
CA SER A 85 26.79 -2.83 30.52
C SER A 85 25.40 -2.19 30.62
N THR A 86 24.82 -1.78 29.49
CA THR A 86 23.45 -1.24 29.41
C THR A 86 22.43 -2.32 29.69
N ILE A 87 22.57 -3.50 29.07
CA ILE A 87 21.68 -4.65 29.28
C ILE A 87 21.65 -5.05 30.77
N TYR A 88 22.82 -5.16 31.41
CA TYR A 88 22.92 -5.48 32.83
C TYR A 88 22.21 -4.44 33.73
N LYS A 89 22.40 -3.14 33.45
CA LYS A 89 21.71 -2.06 34.18
C LYS A 89 20.18 -2.15 34.03
N ILE A 90 19.69 -2.52 32.86
CA ILE A 90 18.25 -2.69 32.60
C ILE A 90 17.71 -3.94 33.30
N ILE A 91 18.42 -5.08 33.24
CA ILE A 91 18.07 -6.30 33.97
C ILE A 91 17.96 -6.01 35.47
N ARG A 92 18.95 -5.30 36.04
CA ARG A 92 18.94 -4.90 37.46
C ARG A 92 17.76 -4.00 37.77
N TYR A 93 17.52 -2.96 36.98
CA TYR A 93 16.37 -2.08 37.16
C TYR A 93 15.04 -2.82 37.09
N ALA A 94 14.87 -3.72 36.12
CA ALA A 94 13.67 -4.54 35.98
C ALA A 94 13.47 -5.44 37.21
N SER A 95 14.54 -6.09 37.70
CA SER A 95 14.51 -6.90 38.91
C SER A 95 14.12 -6.08 40.15
N ASP A 96 14.77 -4.93 40.37
CA ASP A 96 14.52 -4.02 41.49
C ASP A 96 13.07 -3.50 41.50
N LYS A 97 12.52 -3.22 40.31
CA LYS A 97 11.14 -2.74 40.12
C LYS A 97 10.12 -3.86 39.94
N LYS A 98 10.53 -5.13 40.04
CA LYS A 98 9.68 -6.32 39.82
C LYS A 98 8.92 -6.25 38.48
N ARG A 99 9.62 -5.83 37.42
CA ARG A 99 9.11 -5.77 36.05
C ARG A 99 9.65 -6.96 35.25
N GLU A 100 8.82 -7.44 34.34
CA GLU A 100 9.23 -8.47 33.40
C GLU A 100 9.95 -7.89 32.19
N ILE A 101 10.99 -8.59 31.72
CA ILE A 101 11.69 -8.28 30.48
C ILE A 101 11.90 -9.52 29.63
N SER A 102 12.02 -9.31 28.32
CA SER A 102 12.57 -10.29 27.37
C SER A 102 13.77 -9.69 26.66
N LEU A 103 14.79 -10.50 26.42
CA LEU A 103 15.98 -10.17 25.66
C LEU A 103 15.83 -10.75 24.25
N GLY A 104 15.88 -9.91 23.22
CA GLY A 104 15.82 -10.31 21.82
C GLY A 104 17.19 -10.71 21.32
N THR A 105 17.33 -11.98 20.92
CA THR A 105 18.54 -12.61 20.39
C THR A 105 18.35 -12.95 18.91
N ALA A 106 19.35 -13.56 18.28
CA ALA A 106 19.23 -14.03 16.90
C ALA A 106 18.24 -15.20 16.74
N SER A 107 17.91 -15.90 17.83
CA SER A 107 16.95 -17.02 17.84
C SER A 107 15.55 -16.60 18.28
N GLY A 108 15.34 -15.35 18.71
CA GLY A 108 14.03 -14.82 19.12
C GLY A 108 14.07 -14.13 20.49
N LEU A 109 12.89 -13.96 21.10
CA LEU A 109 12.80 -13.41 22.46
C LEU A 109 13.10 -14.50 23.49
N ALA A 110 13.92 -14.19 24.48
CA ALA A 110 14.25 -15.09 25.59
C ALA A 110 14.09 -14.38 26.95
N GLY A 111 13.66 -15.12 27.98
CA GLY A 111 13.70 -14.67 29.38
C GLY A 111 12.35 -14.48 30.10
N SER A 112 11.26 -14.14 29.39
CA SER A 112 9.91 -13.99 29.98
C SER A 112 8.93 -15.07 29.55
N ARG A 113 8.35 -15.79 30.51
CA ARG A 113 7.22 -16.71 30.28
C ARG A 113 5.88 -15.98 30.05
N ILE A 114 5.73 -14.73 30.51
CA ILE A 114 4.47 -13.96 30.34
C ILE A 114 4.39 -13.35 28.95
N ILE A 115 5.51 -12.81 28.44
CA ILE A 115 5.57 -12.29 27.08
C ILE A 115 5.45 -13.45 26.08
N ASP A 116 6.02 -14.63 26.36
CA ASP A 116 5.77 -15.84 25.55
C ASP A 116 4.27 -16.16 25.43
N MET A 117 3.50 -15.97 26.51
CA MET A 117 2.05 -16.15 26.51
C MET A 117 1.34 -15.06 25.70
N GLY A 118 1.75 -13.79 25.82
CA GLY A 118 1.24 -12.66 25.02
C GLY A 118 1.67 -12.69 23.55
N THR A 119 2.77 -13.35 23.21
CA THR A 119 3.20 -13.63 21.83
C THR A 119 2.61 -14.92 21.28
N SER A 120 2.06 -15.79 22.14
CA SER A 120 1.33 -16.98 21.71
C SER A 120 0.03 -16.60 20.97
N PRO A 121 -0.45 -17.44 20.04
CA PRO A 121 -1.72 -17.21 19.36
C PRO A 121 -2.90 -16.93 20.31
N PHE A 122 -2.89 -17.55 21.50
CA PHE A 122 -3.93 -17.41 22.52
C PHE A 122 -3.85 -16.08 23.29
N GLY A 123 -2.66 -15.62 23.69
CA GLY A 123 -2.52 -14.36 24.43
C GLY A 123 -2.75 -13.12 23.57
N GLN A 124 -2.45 -13.19 22.27
CA GLN A 124 -2.78 -12.11 21.33
C GLN A 124 -4.30 -11.99 21.12
N MET A 125 -5.03 -13.12 21.07
CA MET A 125 -6.50 -13.15 20.97
C MET A 125 -7.18 -12.41 22.13
N VAL A 126 -6.64 -12.51 23.35
CA VAL A 126 -7.19 -11.81 24.52
C VAL A 126 -6.93 -10.31 24.45
N SER A 127 -5.82 -9.86 23.86
CA SER A 127 -5.49 -8.43 23.73
C SER A 127 -6.33 -7.69 22.69
N SER A 128 -6.76 -8.37 21.61
CA SER A 128 -7.57 -7.78 20.53
C SER A 128 -9.08 -7.76 20.83
N ILE A 129 -9.54 -8.53 21.82
CA ILE A 129 -10.95 -8.59 22.24
C ILE A 129 -11.28 -7.54 23.32
N VAL A 130 -10.29 -6.87 23.91
CA VAL A 130 -10.52 -5.88 24.97
C VAL A 130 -10.76 -4.48 24.37
N PRO A 131 -11.97 -3.91 24.47
CA PRO A 131 -12.25 -2.54 24.05
C PRO A 131 -11.44 -1.54 24.89
N ARG A 132 -11.00 -0.42 24.29
CA ARG A 132 -10.24 0.63 25.01
C ARG A 132 -10.94 1.14 26.28
N SER A 133 -12.28 1.15 26.29
CA SER A 133 -13.10 1.53 27.46
C SER A 133 -12.93 0.61 28.67
N LEU A 134 -12.53 -0.65 28.45
CA LEU A 134 -12.24 -1.63 29.50
C LEU A 134 -10.76 -1.64 29.92
N VAL A 135 -9.87 -0.86 29.29
CA VAL A 135 -8.42 -0.84 29.61
C VAL A 135 -8.16 -0.50 31.08
N LYS A 136 -8.90 0.46 31.65
CA LYS A 136 -8.78 0.82 33.08
C LYS A 136 -9.25 -0.30 34.02
N THR A 137 -10.28 -1.06 33.63
CA THR A 137 -10.82 -2.18 34.42
C THR A 137 -9.91 -3.41 34.32
N VAL A 138 -9.30 -3.64 33.16
CA VAL A 138 -8.29 -4.69 32.94
C VAL A 138 -6.98 -4.34 33.64
N GLU A 139 -6.63 -3.06 33.81
CA GLU A 139 -5.42 -2.63 34.52
C GLU A 139 -5.33 -3.19 35.95
N GLY A 140 -6.46 -3.21 36.68
CA GLY A 140 -6.55 -3.79 38.02
C GLY A 140 -6.41 -5.31 38.02
N SER A 141 -7.05 -5.98 37.06
CA SER A 141 -7.00 -7.44 36.89
C SER A 141 -5.63 -7.94 36.40
N PHE A 142 -4.97 -7.19 35.51
CA PHE A 142 -3.63 -7.49 35.00
C PHE A 142 -2.57 -7.25 36.08
N LYS A 143 -2.67 -6.16 36.86
CA LYS A 143 -1.83 -5.94 38.06
C LYS A 143 -1.96 -7.07 39.09
N ASN A 144 -3.17 -7.60 39.28
CA ASN A 144 -3.42 -8.74 40.18
C ASN A 144 -2.93 -10.07 39.62
N LEU A 145 -2.99 -10.27 38.29
CA LEU A 145 -2.45 -11.44 37.61
C LEU A 145 -0.91 -11.45 37.68
N ILE A 146 -0.24 -10.33 37.39
CA ILE A 146 1.22 -10.17 37.47
C ILE A 146 1.72 -10.43 38.90
N ARG A 147 0.97 -10.02 39.93
CA ARG A 147 1.31 -10.26 41.35
C ARG A 147 1.37 -11.74 41.74
N ARG A 148 0.74 -12.64 40.98
CA ARG A 148 0.68 -14.09 41.26
C ARG A 148 1.80 -14.90 40.59
N PHE A 149 2.61 -14.29 39.71
CA PHE A 149 3.69 -14.99 39.01
C PHE A 149 5.03 -14.92 39.75
N LYS A 150 5.82 -15.99 39.65
CA LYS A 150 7.18 -16.04 40.22
C LYS A 150 8.07 -15.01 39.51
N PRO A 151 8.87 -14.22 40.25
CA PRO A 151 9.81 -13.28 39.65
C PRO A 151 10.73 -13.96 38.63
N GLN A 152 11.03 -13.30 37.51
CA GLN A 152 12.05 -13.77 36.59
C GLN A 152 13.38 -13.96 37.31
N SER A 153 14.08 -15.05 36.97
CA SER A 153 15.39 -15.33 37.53
C SER A 153 16.43 -14.35 36.98
N PHE A 154 16.96 -13.49 37.86
CA PHE A 154 18.04 -12.56 37.53
C PHE A 154 19.26 -13.30 36.96
N SER A 155 19.65 -14.43 37.57
CA SER A 155 20.78 -15.23 37.09
C SER A 155 20.53 -15.83 35.71
N ASN A 156 19.28 -16.19 35.38
CA ASN A 156 18.93 -16.66 34.04
C ASN A 156 19.07 -15.54 32.99
N LEU A 157 18.56 -14.33 33.28
CA LEU A 157 18.70 -13.18 32.39
C LEU A 157 20.17 -12.78 32.18
N VAL A 158 20.99 -12.88 33.24
CA VAL A 158 22.44 -12.67 33.18
C VAL A 158 23.14 -13.74 32.33
N THR A 159 22.63 -14.98 32.33
CA THR A 159 23.12 -16.03 31.44
C THR A 159 22.74 -15.75 29.98
N ILE A 160 21.48 -15.41 29.70
CA ILE A 160 21.00 -15.09 28.35
C ILE A 160 21.76 -13.90 27.76
N MET A 161 22.01 -12.85 28.55
CA MET A 161 22.76 -11.67 28.06
C MET A 161 24.22 -11.98 27.70
N ARG A 162 24.74 -13.20 27.87
CA ARG A 162 26.03 -13.60 27.30
C ARG A 162 25.95 -13.66 25.78
N GLU A 163 24.80 -14.01 25.22
CA GLU A 163 24.52 -13.94 23.79
C GLU A 163 24.36 -12.49 23.29
N PRO A 164 24.63 -12.21 22.00
CA PRO A 164 24.23 -10.97 21.36
C PRO A 164 22.76 -10.63 21.62
N ILE A 165 22.52 -9.48 22.27
CA ILE A 165 21.16 -8.96 22.50
C ILE A 165 20.96 -7.75 21.61
N TYR A 166 19.91 -7.79 20.82
CA TYR A 166 19.55 -6.72 19.88
C TYR A 166 18.49 -5.81 20.52
N GLN A 167 17.44 -6.35 21.12
CA GLN A 167 16.36 -5.55 21.72
C GLN A 167 16.04 -6.03 23.13
N ILE A 168 15.56 -5.13 23.99
CA ILE A 168 14.93 -5.53 25.25
C ILE A 168 13.46 -5.12 25.20
N VAL A 169 12.56 -6.08 25.39
CA VAL A 169 11.13 -5.80 25.57
C VAL A 169 10.87 -5.71 27.07
N LEU A 170 10.43 -4.55 27.54
CA LEU A 170 10.16 -4.28 28.95
C LEU A 170 8.66 -4.07 29.16
N VAL A 171 8.07 -4.79 30.12
CA VAL A 171 6.68 -4.57 30.53
C VAL A 171 6.59 -3.28 31.34
N ALA A 172 5.85 -2.31 30.81
CA ALA A 172 5.69 -0.99 31.40
C ALA A 172 4.39 -0.30 30.92
N SER A 173 3.68 0.34 31.85
CA SER A 173 2.50 1.16 31.53
C SER A 173 2.91 2.48 30.86
N VAL A 174 1.95 3.18 30.26
CA VAL A 174 2.14 4.48 29.61
C VAL A 174 2.82 5.48 30.56
N ASP A 175 2.37 5.55 31.82
CA ASP A 175 2.89 6.45 32.86
C ASP A 175 4.37 6.22 33.21
N ASP A 176 4.90 5.04 32.94
CA ASP A 176 6.28 4.69 33.22
C ASP A 176 7.24 5.06 32.08
N THR A 177 6.71 5.33 30.88
CA THR A 177 7.51 5.56 29.67
C THR A 177 8.54 6.67 29.88
N GLN A 178 8.08 7.81 30.41
CA GLN A 178 8.92 8.98 30.60
C GLN A 178 10.02 8.74 31.64
N LYS A 179 9.68 8.09 32.76
CA LYS A 179 10.65 7.70 33.80
C LYS A 179 11.73 6.76 33.27
N ILE A 180 11.36 5.83 32.39
CA ILE A 180 12.30 4.89 31.78
C ILE A 180 13.22 5.61 30.79
N LYS A 181 12.69 6.53 29.98
CA LYS A 181 13.48 7.40 29.08
C LYS A 181 14.51 8.23 29.85
N GLU A 182 14.09 8.88 30.93
CA GLU A 182 14.97 9.69 31.79
C GLU A 182 16.06 8.85 32.48
N LYS A 183 15.71 7.61 32.90
CA LYS A 183 16.66 6.72 33.58
C LYS A 183 17.71 6.14 32.63
N PHE A 184 17.34 5.92 31.37
CA PHE A 184 18.21 5.33 30.35
C PHE A 184 18.31 6.27 29.13
N PRO A 185 18.93 7.46 29.27
CA PRO A 185 18.97 8.45 28.19
C PRO A 185 19.80 8.00 26.98
N HIS A 186 20.61 6.95 27.12
CA HIS A 186 21.43 6.37 26.05
C HIS A 186 20.77 5.21 25.31
N ILE A 187 19.47 4.95 25.55
CA ILE A 187 18.68 3.94 24.82
C ILE A 187 17.45 4.62 24.21
N LYS A 188 17.09 4.25 22.99
CA LYS A 188 15.81 4.68 22.41
C LYS A 188 14.72 3.78 22.98
N VAL A 189 13.65 4.42 23.47
CA VAL A 189 12.49 3.77 24.06
C VAL A 189 11.30 3.99 23.12
N THR A 190 10.87 2.92 22.48
CA THR A 190 9.71 2.91 21.57
C THR A 190 8.59 2.13 22.24
N ARG A 191 7.35 2.63 22.20
CA ARG A 191 6.21 1.89 22.73
C ARG A 191 5.66 0.97 21.64
N SER A 192 5.67 -0.34 21.90
CA SER A 192 5.16 -1.36 20.96
C SER A 192 3.74 -1.79 21.28
N SER A 193 3.27 -1.59 22.52
CA SER A 193 1.88 -1.79 22.92
C SER A 193 1.54 -0.93 24.15
N PRO A 194 0.28 -0.87 24.59
CA PRO A 194 -0.09 -0.19 25.84
C PRO A 194 0.67 -0.68 27.08
N TYR A 195 1.24 -1.89 27.05
CA TYR A 195 1.91 -2.52 28.19
C TYR A 195 3.39 -2.90 27.95
N SER A 196 3.94 -2.64 26.76
CA SER A 196 5.32 -2.99 26.42
C SER A 196 6.10 -1.84 25.79
N LEU A 197 7.38 -1.77 26.16
CA LEU A 197 8.38 -0.89 25.58
C LEU A 197 9.47 -1.71 24.91
N ASP A 198 9.83 -1.33 23.70
CA ASP A 198 11.00 -1.80 23.00
C ASP A 198 12.16 -0.85 23.30
N LEU A 199 13.22 -1.38 23.89
CA LEU A 199 14.45 -0.68 24.21
C LEU A 199 15.50 -1.07 23.18
N ILE A 200 15.90 -0.11 22.37
CA ILE A 200 16.78 -0.29 21.21
C ILE A 200 17.91 0.75 21.21
N SER A 201 18.96 0.53 20.44
CA SER A 201 20.06 1.50 20.35
C SER A 201 19.58 2.85 19.77
N ILE A 202 20.16 3.95 20.25
CA ILE A 202 19.92 5.28 19.67
C ILE A 202 20.30 5.28 18.19
N GLY A 203 19.50 5.98 17.38
CA GLY A 203 19.69 6.05 15.92
C GLY A 203 19.21 4.81 15.15
N GLN A 204 18.60 3.83 15.83
CA GLN A 204 17.95 2.69 15.17
C GLN A 204 16.43 2.92 15.06
N SER A 205 15.87 2.54 13.91
CA SER A 205 14.44 2.55 13.61
C SER A 205 14.14 1.65 12.42
N LYS A 206 12.86 1.36 12.19
CA LYS A 206 12.40 0.64 10.99
C LYS A 206 12.91 1.32 9.71
N ILE A 207 12.72 2.65 9.61
CA ILE A 207 13.17 3.42 8.44
C ILE A 207 14.68 3.40 8.26
N LYS A 208 15.47 3.49 9.35
CA LYS A 208 16.94 3.41 9.23
C LYS A 208 17.39 2.03 8.75
N GLY A 209 16.64 0.98 9.07
CA GLY A 209 16.87 -0.35 8.49
C GLY A 209 16.55 -0.41 7.00
N ILE A 210 15.45 0.22 6.56
CA ILE A 210 15.07 0.32 5.15
C ILE A 210 16.12 1.11 4.36
N GLU A 211 16.59 2.24 4.89
CA GLU A 211 17.64 3.07 4.28
C GLU A 211 18.91 2.26 4.02
N ARG A 212 19.36 1.45 4.99
CA ARG A 212 20.51 0.54 4.80
C ARG A 212 20.29 -0.49 3.71
N LEU A 213 19.07 -1.03 3.58
CA LEU A 213 18.74 -1.92 2.47
C LEU A 213 18.82 -1.15 1.14
N GLY A 214 18.37 0.11 1.12
CA GLY A 214 18.52 0.99 -0.04
C GLY A 214 19.97 1.16 -0.48
N GLU A 215 20.87 1.46 0.46
CA GLU A 215 22.33 1.54 0.23
C GLU A 215 22.90 0.23 -0.36
N MET A 216 22.41 -0.93 0.09
CA MET A 216 22.92 -2.24 -0.34
C MET A 216 22.34 -2.70 -1.69
N PHE A 217 21.10 -2.31 -2.01
CA PHE A 217 20.34 -2.87 -3.13
C PHE A 217 19.96 -1.85 -4.21
N GLY A 218 20.36 -0.59 -4.06
CA GLY A 218 20.26 0.43 -5.11
C GLY A 218 18.89 1.10 -5.22
N PHE A 219 18.27 1.41 -4.08
CA PHE A 219 17.05 2.23 -4.04
C PHE A 219 17.13 3.33 -2.97
N GLU A 220 16.48 4.46 -3.24
CA GLU A 220 16.36 5.57 -2.29
C GLU A 220 15.06 5.49 -1.51
N LEU A 221 14.96 6.15 -0.35
CA LEU A 221 13.72 6.19 0.44
C LEU A 221 12.53 6.76 -0.35
N SER A 222 12.77 7.68 -1.30
CA SER A 222 11.76 8.22 -2.21
C SER A 222 11.20 7.19 -3.20
N GLU A 223 11.88 6.06 -3.38
CA GLU A 223 11.46 4.94 -4.25
C GLU A 223 10.82 3.80 -3.43
N VAL A 224 10.53 4.03 -2.15
CA VAL A 224 9.94 3.06 -1.22
C VAL A 224 8.48 3.35 -0.96
N MET A 225 7.65 2.31 -1.00
CA MET A 225 6.32 2.31 -0.41
C MET A 225 6.34 1.52 0.91
N ALA A 226 5.72 2.03 1.98
CA ALA A 226 5.64 1.33 3.26
C ALA A 226 4.24 1.34 3.85
N PHE A 227 3.87 0.26 4.54
CA PHE A 227 2.56 0.07 5.17
C PHE A 227 2.71 -0.10 6.68
N GLY A 228 1.81 0.50 7.45
CA GLY A 228 1.79 0.39 8.91
C GLY A 228 0.47 0.86 9.52
N ASP A 229 0.28 0.59 10.80
CA ASP A 229 -0.96 0.93 11.51
C ASP A 229 -0.78 1.51 12.91
N SER A 230 0.46 1.53 13.42
CA SER A 230 0.76 1.90 14.80
C SER A 230 1.73 3.07 14.93
N ASP A 231 1.83 3.65 16.13
CA ASP A 231 2.69 4.82 16.40
C ASP A 231 4.17 4.58 16.05
N ASN A 232 4.64 3.33 16.16
CA ASN A 232 6.03 3.00 15.84
C ASN A 232 6.30 2.92 14.33
N ASP A 233 5.25 3.00 13.50
CA ASP A 233 5.33 3.06 12.04
C ASP A 233 5.41 4.51 11.54
N LEU A 234 4.98 5.49 12.32
CA LEU A 234 4.88 6.90 11.88
C LEU A 234 6.20 7.44 11.29
N GLU A 235 7.32 7.14 11.94
CA GLU A 235 8.67 7.52 11.48
C GLU A 235 8.98 6.90 10.09
N MET A 236 8.50 5.68 9.83
CA MET A 236 8.66 5.01 8.54
C MET A 236 7.69 5.54 7.49
N LEU A 237 6.41 5.67 7.82
CA LEU A 237 5.38 6.10 6.87
C LEU A 237 5.60 7.54 6.38
N SER A 238 6.05 8.43 7.26
CA SER A 238 6.32 9.82 6.90
C SER A 238 7.63 10.02 6.12
N GLY A 239 8.59 9.10 6.24
CA GLY A 239 9.93 9.27 5.67
C GLY A 239 10.21 8.52 4.36
N VAL A 240 9.32 7.65 3.91
CA VAL A 240 9.42 6.98 2.60
C VAL A 240 8.63 7.74 1.53
N GLY A 241 8.89 7.45 0.25
CA GLY A 241 8.22 8.09 -0.88
C GLY A 241 6.70 7.92 -0.88
N VAL A 242 6.20 6.75 -0.48
CA VAL A 242 4.76 6.51 -0.29
C VAL A 242 4.48 5.74 1.00
N GLY A 243 4.08 6.47 2.04
CA GLY A 243 3.63 5.87 3.30
C GLY A 243 2.13 5.64 3.33
N VAL A 244 1.70 4.41 3.61
CA VAL A 244 0.31 4.00 3.67
C VAL A 244 -0.09 3.60 5.08
N ALA A 245 -1.04 4.32 5.67
CA ALA A 245 -1.69 3.94 6.92
C ALA A 245 -2.84 2.97 6.66
N MET A 246 -2.91 1.87 7.42
CA MET A 246 -4.03 0.94 7.34
C MET A 246 -5.34 1.55 7.89
N GLY A 247 -6.49 1.08 7.42
CA GLY A 247 -7.78 1.62 7.84
C GLY A 247 -8.09 1.42 9.34
N ASN A 248 -7.47 0.42 9.97
CA ASN A 248 -7.52 0.18 11.43
C ASN A 248 -6.55 1.05 12.25
N ALA A 249 -5.72 1.88 11.61
CA ALA A 249 -4.77 2.75 12.28
C ALA A 249 -5.45 3.91 13.04
N GLU A 250 -4.75 4.42 14.06
CA GLU A 250 -5.17 5.61 14.79
C GLU A 250 -5.11 6.88 13.91
N ALA A 251 -5.86 7.91 14.29
CA ALA A 251 -5.93 9.17 13.53
C ALA A 251 -4.55 9.83 13.37
N VAL A 252 -3.68 9.74 14.38
CA VAL A 252 -2.32 10.28 14.32
C VAL A 252 -1.47 9.58 13.26
N VAL A 253 -1.60 8.26 13.13
CA VAL A 253 -0.87 7.46 12.13
C VAL A 253 -1.38 7.78 10.73
N LYS A 254 -2.71 7.86 10.56
CA LYS A 254 -3.35 8.24 9.29
C LYS A 254 -2.93 9.62 8.81
N SER A 255 -2.87 10.59 9.73
CA SER A 255 -2.47 11.97 9.42
C SER A 255 -0.98 12.10 9.10
N GLY A 256 -0.14 11.18 9.60
CA GLY A 256 1.29 11.15 9.33
C GLY A 256 1.69 10.33 8.10
N ALA A 257 0.73 9.68 7.44
CA ALA A 257 0.94 8.93 6.21
C ALA A 257 0.51 9.73 4.98
N HIS A 258 1.01 9.32 3.81
CA HIS A 258 0.68 9.94 2.53
C HIS A 258 -0.70 9.49 2.01
N PHE A 259 -1.13 8.28 2.39
CA PHE A 259 -2.41 7.70 2.00
C PHE A 259 -2.98 6.83 3.12
N THR A 260 -4.31 6.80 3.25
CA THR A 260 -5.02 5.87 4.14
C THR A 260 -5.80 4.87 3.32
N THR A 261 -5.57 3.58 3.55
CA THR A 261 -6.26 2.48 2.86
C THR A 261 -7.33 1.81 3.74
N ALA A 262 -7.97 0.75 3.24
CA ALA A 262 -8.87 -0.10 4.03
C ALA A 262 -8.13 -0.85 5.16
N SER A 263 -8.87 -1.49 6.07
CA SER A 263 -8.25 -2.21 7.19
C SER A 263 -7.51 -3.48 6.75
N ASN A 264 -6.67 -3.99 7.65
CA ASN A 264 -6.03 -5.31 7.58
C ASN A 264 -7.02 -6.50 7.44
N ASN A 265 -8.33 -6.28 7.61
CA ASN A 265 -9.38 -7.28 7.39
C ASN A 265 -10.16 -7.10 6.08
N ASN A 266 -9.89 -6.03 5.33
CA ASN A 266 -10.65 -5.66 4.14
C ASN A 266 -9.72 -5.30 2.97
N ASP A 267 -8.77 -6.19 2.68
CA ASP A 267 -7.82 -6.08 1.58
C ASP A 267 -7.03 -4.75 1.48
N GLY A 268 -6.76 -4.09 2.62
CA GLY A 268 -6.12 -2.76 2.65
C GLY A 268 -4.82 -2.66 1.87
N ILE A 269 -3.93 -3.65 2.01
CA ILE A 269 -2.66 -3.68 1.26
C ILE A 269 -2.91 -3.73 -0.24
N SER A 270 -3.71 -4.69 -0.71
CA SER A 270 -3.96 -4.86 -2.15
C SER A 270 -4.70 -3.69 -2.77
N LYS A 271 -5.66 -3.08 -2.05
CA LYS A 271 -6.37 -1.88 -2.50
C LYS A 271 -5.43 -0.68 -2.68
N ALA A 272 -4.51 -0.47 -1.75
CA ALA A 272 -3.53 0.60 -1.87
C ALA A 272 -2.54 0.34 -3.02
N LEU A 273 -2.02 -0.88 -3.13
CA LEU A 273 -1.10 -1.24 -4.22
C LEU A 273 -1.77 -1.06 -5.59
N ALA A 274 -3.05 -1.44 -5.72
CA ALA A 274 -3.82 -1.21 -6.94
C ALA A 274 -4.12 0.27 -7.17
N HIS A 275 -4.41 1.04 -6.12
CA HIS A 275 -4.60 2.49 -6.20
C HIS A 275 -3.37 3.20 -6.81
N TYR A 276 -2.16 2.78 -6.43
CA TYR A 276 -0.91 3.29 -7.00
C TYR A 276 -0.47 2.57 -8.29
N GLY A 277 -1.34 1.76 -8.89
CA GLY A 277 -1.07 1.07 -10.16
C GLY A 277 0.03 -0.01 -10.09
N LEU A 278 0.43 -0.45 -8.90
CA LEU A 278 1.50 -1.43 -8.72
C LEU A 278 1.03 -2.87 -8.91
N ILE A 279 -0.27 -3.14 -8.81
CA ILE A 279 -0.85 -4.49 -9.00
C ILE A 279 -2.26 -4.39 -9.59
N HIS A 280 -2.79 -5.53 -10.03
CA HIS A 280 -4.22 -5.71 -10.27
C HIS A 280 -5.01 -6.21 -9.05
N PHE A 281 -6.18 -5.60 -8.91
CA PHE A 281 -7.27 -5.78 -7.94
C PHE A 281 -7.91 -7.17 -7.81
N ASP A 282 -7.25 -8.28 -7.49
CA ASP A 282 -7.85 -9.62 -7.71
C ASP A 282 -8.63 -10.25 -6.54
N VAL A 283 -9.97 -10.24 -6.63
CA VAL A 283 -10.84 -11.08 -5.78
C VAL A 283 -11.05 -12.46 -6.41
N GLU A 284 -11.16 -13.54 -5.62
CA GLU A 284 -11.17 -14.96 -6.07
C GLU A 284 -12.17 -15.34 -7.17
N LYS A 285 -13.20 -14.52 -7.42
CA LYS A 285 -14.21 -14.74 -8.46
C LYS A 285 -14.19 -13.68 -9.56
N SER A 286 -13.15 -12.86 -9.62
CA SER A 286 -13.09 -11.77 -10.59
C SER A 286 -12.61 -12.26 -11.95
N PHE A 287 -13.40 -11.98 -13.00
CA PHE A 287 -13.03 -12.10 -14.40
C PHE A 287 -11.79 -11.26 -14.72
N LYS A 288 -10.88 -11.81 -15.53
CA LYS A 288 -9.69 -11.11 -16.01
C LYS A 288 -9.58 -11.19 -17.51
N SER A 289 -9.16 -10.08 -18.11
CA SER A 289 -8.74 -10.06 -19.51
C SER A 289 -7.24 -10.37 -19.64
N ARG A 290 -6.83 -10.81 -20.84
CA ARG A 290 -5.42 -10.81 -21.24
C ARG A 290 -4.93 -9.41 -21.61
N ASP A 291 -5.86 -8.49 -21.87
CA ASP A 291 -5.59 -7.08 -22.06
C ASP A 291 -5.36 -6.41 -20.69
N ASP A 292 -4.16 -5.90 -20.49
CA ASP A 292 -3.73 -5.22 -19.27
C ASP A 292 -4.48 -3.90 -19.03
N ASN A 293 -4.76 -3.14 -20.09
CA ASN A 293 -5.48 -1.88 -20.02
C ASN A 293 -6.93 -2.11 -19.58
N PHE A 294 -7.54 -3.21 -20.01
CA PHE A 294 -8.85 -3.62 -19.50
C PHE A 294 -8.81 -3.86 -17.98
N ASN A 295 -7.80 -4.58 -17.49
CA ASN A 295 -7.70 -4.90 -16.07
C ASN A 295 -7.46 -3.63 -15.24
N LYS A 296 -6.61 -2.70 -15.71
CA LYS A 296 -6.43 -1.36 -15.10
C LYS A 296 -7.75 -0.59 -14.97
N VAL A 297 -8.54 -0.53 -16.04
CA VAL A 297 -9.86 0.16 -16.03
C VAL A 297 -10.85 -0.55 -15.11
N LYS A 298 -10.77 -1.88 -15.04
CA LYS A 298 -11.58 -2.66 -14.08
C LYS A 298 -11.21 -2.33 -12.64
N ASP A 299 -9.92 -2.21 -12.33
CA ASP A 299 -9.44 -1.82 -10.99
C ASP A 299 -9.90 -0.41 -10.62
N PHE A 300 -9.87 0.52 -11.58
CA PHE A 300 -10.45 1.84 -11.42
C PHE A 300 -11.95 1.76 -11.06
N HIS A 301 -12.76 1.05 -11.84
CA HIS A 301 -14.19 0.93 -11.56
C HIS A 301 -14.46 0.24 -10.22
N ARG A 302 -13.68 -0.77 -9.85
CA ARG A 302 -13.79 -1.40 -8.53
C ARG A 302 -13.50 -0.41 -7.40
N LEU A 303 -12.47 0.43 -7.57
CA LEU A 303 -12.09 1.39 -6.56
C LEU A 303 -13.10 2.55 -6.45
N MET A 304 -13.60 3.04 -7.58
CA MET A 304 -14.47 4.21 -7.65
C MET A 304 -15.94 3.86 -7.38
N ASP A 305 -16.43 2.77 -7.99
CA ASP A 305 -17.83 2.35 -7.94
C ASP A 305 -18.08 1.24 -6.90
N GLY A 306 -17.02 0.70 -6.30
CA GLY A 306 -17.06 -0.33 -5.24
C GLY A 306 -17.12 -1.77 -5.77
N ASP A 307 -17.84 -2.02 -6.85
CA ASP A 307 -17.98 -3.35 -7.47
C ASP A 307 -17.94 -3.29 -9.00
N THR A 308 -17.66 -4.44 -9.61
CA THR A 308 -17.62 -4.59 -11.07
C THR A 308 -18.48 -5.76 -11.52
N ILE A 309 -18.94 -5.71 -12.77
CA ILE A 309 -19.70 -6.80 -13.37
C ILE A 309 -18.76 -7.95 -13.76
N GLU A 310 -19.08 -9.17 -13.32
CA GLU A 310 -18.27 -10.38 -13.55
C GLU A 310 -18.86 -11.31 -14.63
N THR A 311 -20.13 -11.10 -15.01
CA THR A 311 -20.83 -11.87 -16.05
C THR A 311 -21.25 -10.94 -17.18
N PRO A 312 -21.02 -11.29 -18.46
CA PRO A 312 -21.44 -10.46 -19.58
C PRO A 312 -22.93 -10.09 -19.51
N ARG A 313 -23.23 -8.80 -19.66
CA ARG A 313 -24.59 -8.27 -19.74
C ARG A 313 -24.64 -7.14 -20.76
N GLY A 314 -25.82 -6.95 -21.35
CA GLY A 314 -26.08 -5.75 -22.14
C GLY A 314 -26.30 -4.53 -21.23
N TYR A 315 -26.01 -3.36 -21.76
CA TYR A 315 -26.50 -2.10 -21.23
C TYR A 315 -27.97 -1.90 -21.61
N SER A 316 -28.74 -1.33 -20.70
CA SER A 316 -30.00 -0.68 -21.02
C SER A 316 -29.75 0.55 -21.92
N LEU A 317 -30.79 1.03 -22.61
CA LEU A 317 -30.67 2.21 -23.47
C LEU A 317 -30.15 3.44 -22.70
N LYS A 318 -30.58 3.62 -21.45
CA LYS A 318 -30.14 4.71 -20.57
C LYS A 318 -28.65 4.60 -20.23
N GLU A 319 -28.19 3.42 -19.81
CA GLU A 319 -26.77 3.20 -19.51
C GLU A 319 -25.89 3.35 -20.76
N ALA A 320 -26.35 2.81 -21.90
CA ALA A 320 -25.64 2.97 -23.18
C ALA A 320 -25.53 4.45 -23.58
N GLY A 321 -26.59 5.25 -23.35
CA GLY A 321 -26.58 6.70 -23.51
C GLY A 321 -25.49 7.37 -22.68
N TYR A 322 -25.42 7.10 -21.37
CA TYR A 322 -24.35 7.65 -20.52
C TYR A 322 -22.94 7.25 -21.00
N ARG A 323 -22.77 6.01 -21.45
CA ARG A 323 -21.48 5.57 -22.02
C ARG A 323 -21.16 6.23 -23.36
N ALA A 324 -22.16 6.67 -24.12
CA ALA A 324 -21.98 7.40 -25.38
C ALA A 324 -21.66 8.87 -25.12
N ASP A 325 -22.34 9.52 -24.17
CA ASP A 325 -22.11 10.93 -23.81
C ASP A 325 -20.65 11.20 -23.43
N PHE A 326 -20.04 10.32 -22.63
CA PHE A 326 -18.60 10.41 -22.32
C PHE A 326 -17.72 10.39 -23.57
N LYS A 327 -18.08 9.62 -24.61
CA LYS A 327 -17.29 9.56 -25.85
C LYS A 327 -17.53 10.79 -26.73
N VAL A 328 -18.73 11.36 -26.71
CA VAL A 328 -19.04 12.58 -27.45
C VAL A 328 -18.20 13.75 -26.95
N GLU A 329 -18.03 13.87 -25.63
CA GLU A 329 -17.14 14.89 -25.03
C GLU A 329 -15.70 14.76 -25.58
N GLU A 330 -15.12 13.56 -25.52
CA GLU A 330 -13.76 13.31 -26.04
C GLU A 330 -13.64 13.55 -27.56
N LEU A 331 -14.68 13.23 -28.35
CA LEU A 331 -14.70 13.54 -29.79
C LEU A 331 -14.69 15.05 -30.04
N VAL A 332 -15.47 15.80 -29.26
CA VAL A 332 -15.50 17.28 -29.36
C VAL A 332 -14.16 17.87 -28.97
N GLU A 333 -13.53 17.37 -27.90
CA GLU A 333 -12.19 17.80 -27.47
C GLU A 333 -11.12 17.48 -28.51
N PHE A 334 -11.15 16.28 -29.10
CA PHE A 334 -10.25 15.88 -30.18
C PHE A 334 -10.36 16.82 -31.39
N LEU A 335 -11.58 17.14 -31.82
CA LEU A 335 -11.82 18.05 -32.95
C LEU A 335 -11.43 19.50 -32.61
N TYR A 336 -11.65 19.92 -31.37
CA TYR A 336 -11.17 21.22 -30.89
C TYR A 336 -9.64 21.31 -30.94
N ALA A 337 -8.93 20.29 -30.47
CA ALA A 337 -7.48 20.22 -30.55
C ALA A 337 -6.99 20.24 -32.02
N ALA A 338 -7.64 19.48 -32.91
CA ALA A 338 -7.34 19.49 -34.34
C ALA A 338 -7.59 20.84 -35.01
N SER A 339 -8.52 21.65 -34.49
CA SER A 339 -8.78 23.00 -34.98
C SER A 339 -7.72 24.03 -34.58
N GLN A 340 -6.79 23.67 -33.68
CA GLN A 340 -5.75 24.56 -33.15
C GLN A 340 -6.31 25.83 -32.48
N GLY A 341 -7.53 25.75 -31.92
CA GLY A 341 -8.21 26.87 -31.28
C GLY A 341 -8.91 27.85 -32.23
N ASP A 342 -8.94 27.58 -33.54
CA ASP A 342 -9.70 28.37 -34.51
C ASP A 342 -11.20 28.12 -34.34
N LYS A 343 -11.90 29.11 -33.77
CA LYS A 343 -13.34 29.03 -33.48
C LYS A 343 -14.21 28.84 -34.72
N HIS A 344 -13.82 29.39 -35.88
CA HIS A 344 -14.61 29.27 -37.10
C HIS A 344 -14.46 27.88 -37.71
N ARG A 345 -13.23 27.36 -37.77
CA ARG A 345 -12.98 25.98 -38.20
C ARG A 345 -13.66 24.98 -37.28
N PHE A 346 -13.55 25.19 -35.96
CA PHE A 346 -14.19 24.33 -34.98
C PHE A 346 -15.72 24.33 -35.13
N ALA A 347 -16.35 25.49 -35.30
CA ALA A 347 -17.79 25.57 -35.53
C ALA A 347 -18.23 24.80 -36.79
N GLN A 348 -17.46 24.91 -37.89
CA GLN A 348 -17.76 24.15 -39.10
C GLN A 348 -17.63 22.63 -38.88
N VAL A 349 -16.56 22.20 -38.22
CA VAL A 349 -16.32 20.79 -37.91
C VAL A 349 -17.42 20.21 -37.00
N LEU A 350 -17.99 20.99 -36.08
CA LEU A 350 -19.15 20.57 -35.28
C LEU A 350 -20.42 20.39 -36.11
N ILE A 351 -20.66 21.25 -37.10
CA ILE A 351 -21.77 21.09 -38.05
C ILE A 351 -21.60 19.79 -38.82
N ASP A 352 -20.39 19.52 -39.30
CA ASP A 352 -20.07 18.30 -40.03
C ASP A 352 -20.23 17.05 -39.15
N LEU A 353 -19.87 17.12 -37.86
CA LEU A 353 -20.08 16.06 -36.89
C LEU A 353 -21.58 15.76 -36.68
N HIS A 354 -22.43 16.78 -36.53
CA HIS A 354 -23.88 16.58 -36.44
C HIS A 354 -24.44 15.94 -37.71
N ALA A 355 -24.02 16.40 -38.89
CA ALA A 355 -24.45 15.81 -40.15
C ALA A 355 -23.99 14.35 -40.29
N ALA A 356 -22.78 14.03 -39.82
CA ALA A 356 -22.26 12.66 -39.80
C ALA A 356 -23.06 11.77 -38.85
N LEU A 357 -23.46 12.28 -37.68
CA LEU A 357 -24.31 11.58 -36.73
C LEU A 357 -25.68 11.26 -37.34
N ASP A 358 -26.34 12.24 -37.95
CA ASP A 358 -27.63 12.05 -38.63
C ASP A 358 -27.55 11.03 -39.75
N LYS A 359 -26.45 11.08 -40.53
CA LYS A 359 -26.18 10.09 -41.59
C LYS A 359 -25.97 8.69 -41.00
N ALA A 360 -25.25 8.56 -39.90
CA ALA A 360 -25.04 7.30 -39.22
C ALA A 360 -26.36 6.73 -38.66
N ALA A 361 -27.19 7.57 -38.03
CA ALA A 361 -28.50 7.19 -37.52
C ALA A 361 -29.40 6.62 -38.63
N LYS A 362 -29.51 7.33 -39.76
CA LYS A 362 -30.26 6.85 -40.94
C LYS A 362 -29.73 5.52 -41.46
N LYS A 363 -28.40 5.36 -41.54
CA LYS A 363 -27.75 4.13 -42.02
C LYS A 363 -28.02 2.94 -41.10
N VAL A 364 -27.97 3.13 -39.78
CA VAL A 364 -28.24 2.07 -38.80
C VAL A 364 -29.72 1.69 -38.82
N GLN A 365 -30.63 2.67 -38.82
CA GLN A 365 -32.09 2.41 -38.88
C GLN A 365 -32.54 1.67 -40.14
N ALA A 366 -31.83 1.84 -41.26
CA ALA A 366 -32.15 1.19 -42.53
C ALA A 366 -31.71 -0.28 -42.61
N LYS A 367 -30.94 -0.78 -41.64
CA LYS A 367 -30.44 -2.16 -41.63
C LYS A 367 -31.29 -3.04 -40.72
N GLU A 368 -31.44 -4.30 -41.11
CA GLU A 368 -31.89 -5.34 -40.17
C GLU A 368 -30.76 -5.66 -39.19
N HIS A 369 -31.13 -5.87 -37.93
CA HIS A 369 -30.24 -6.21 -36.82
C HIS A 369 -30.61 -7.59 -36.28
N PRO A 370 -30.27 -8.69 -37.01
CA PRO A 370 -30.62 -10.05 -36.60
C PRO A 370 -29.87 -10.53 -35.35
N GLU A 371 -28.81 -9.83 -34.95
CA GLU A 371 -28.01 -10.13 -33.78
C GLU A 371 -28.75 -9.88 -32.45
N SER A 372 -28.35 -10.60 -31.40
CA SER A 372 -28.82 -10.28 -30.05
C SER A 372 -28.32 -8.89 -29.61
N PRO A 373 -29.06 -8.16 -28.75
CA PRO A 373 -28.66 -6.84 -28.29
C PRO A 373 -27.25 -6.79 -27.68
N LEU A 374 -26.85 -7.84 -26.94
CA LEU A 374 -25.50 -7.92 -26.38
C LEU A 374 -24.43 -8.04 -27.47
N VAL A 375 -24.67 -8.85 -28.50
CA VAL A 375 -23.74 -9.00 -29.63
C VAL A 375 -23.56 -7.67 -30.36
N GLY A 376 -24.65 -6.98 -30.70
CA GLY A 376 -24.58 -5.67 -31.36
C GLY A 376 -23.86 -4.61 -30.52
N GLN A 377 -24.06 -4.61 -29.20
CA GLN A 377 -23.33 -3.69 -28.30
C GLN A 377 -21.83 -3.99 -28.22
N VAL A 378 -21.45 -5.26 -28.14
CA VAL A 378 -20.02 -5.67 -28.09
C VAL A 378 -19.33 -5.38 -29.41
N ASP A 379 -19.98 -5.65 -30.54
CA ASP A 379 -19.48 -5.33 -31.88
C ASP A 379 -19.19 -3.84 -32.02
N ALA A 380 -20.18 -2.98 -31.72
CA ALA A 380 -20.02 -1.53 -31.81
C ALA A 380 -18.93 -0.97 -30.88
N LEU A 381 -18.80 -1.47 -29.65
CA LEU A 381 -17.74 -1.06 -28.73
C LEU A 381 -16.35 -1.52 -29.19
N THR A 382 -16.26 -2.69 -29.82
CA THR A 382 -15.02 -3.23 -30.37
C THR A 382 -14.58 -2.44 -31.60
N ASP A 383 -15.51 -2.08 -32.48
CA ASP A 383 -15.24 -1.22 -33.63
C ASP A 383 -14.72 0.16 -33.18
N LEU A 384 -15.36 0.77 -32.17
CA LEU A 384 -14.88 2.04 -31.60
C LEU A 384 -13.45 1.91 -31.05
N LEU A 385 -13.15 0.82 -30.33
CA LEU A 385 -11.79 0.55 -29.85
C LEU A 385 -10.80 0.40 -31.01
N TYR A 386 -11.18 -0.34 -32.06
CA TYR A 386 -10.38 -0.54 -33.25
C TYR A 386 -10.08 0.77 -33.99
N PHE A 387 -11.09 1.62 -34.21
CA PHE A 387 -10.90 2.94 -34.84
C PHE A 387 -10.10 3.90 -33.96
N THR A 388 -10.20 3.78 -32.64
CA THR A 388 -9.36 4.55 -31.71
C THR A 388 -7.88 4.16 -31.86
N TYR A 389 -7.57 2.86 -31.84
CA TYR A 389 -6.21 2.40 -32.12
C TYR A 389 -5.75 2.76 -33.53
N GLY A 390 -6.63 2.65 -34.54
CA GLY A 390 -6.36 3.08 -35.91
C GLY A 390 -5.95 4.56 -35.98
N SER A 391 -6.58 5.42 -35.18
CA SER A 391 -6.22 6.84 -35.10
C SER A 391 -4.80 7.02 -34.55
N PHE A 392 -4.43 6.33 -33.47
CA PHE A 392 -3.06 6.34 -32.94
C PHE A 392 -2.02 5.80 -33.93
N VAL A 393 -2.35 4.72 -34.64
CA VAL A 393 -1.51 4.14 -35.71
C VAL A 393 -1.26 5.18 -36.81
N LEU A 394 -2.32 5.86 -37.27
CA LEU A 394 -2.21 6.90 -38.31
C LEU A 394 -1.49 8.17 -37.82
N MET A 395 -1.55 8.45 -36.52
CA MET A 395 -0.77 9.52 -35.89
C MET A 395 0.71 9.13 -35.66
N GLY A 396 1.06 7.85 -35.75
CA GLY A 396 2.40 7.35 -35.41
C GLY A 396 2.72 7.45 -33.92
N VAL A 397 1.69 7.43 -33.06
CA VAL A 397 1.83 7.53 -31.60
C VAL A 397 1.58 6.15 -30.98
N ASP A 398 2.50 5.71 -30.13
CA ASP A 398 2.28 4.54 -29.27
C ASP A 398 1.43 4.95 -28.06
N PRO A 399 0.18 4.46 -27.94
CA PRO A 399 -0.73 4.90 -26.89
C PRO A 399 -0.45 4.26 -25.53
N GLN A 400 0.34 3.17 -25.45
CA GLN A 400 0.48 2.42 -24.19
C GLN A 400 1.04 3.26 -23.03
N PRO A 401 2.19 3.97 -23.17
CA PRO A 401 2.74 4.73 -22.04
C PRO A 401 1.89 5.97 -21.69
N ILE A 402 1.18 6.51 -22.68
CA ILE A 402 0.22 7.61 -22.50
C ILE A 402 -0.99 7.12 -21.69
N PHE A 403 -1.51 5.94 -22.00
CA PHE A 403 -2.61 5.34 -21.26
C PHE A 403 -2.24 5.09 -19.80
N GLU A 404 -1.02 4.63 -19.52
CA GLU A 404 -0.53 4.44 -18.14
C GLU A 404 -0.55 5.76 -17.35
N THR A 405 -0.09 6.84 -17.98
CA THR A 405 -0.13 8.20 -17.40
C THR A 405 -1.55 8.65 -17.10
N VAL A 406 -2.48 8.46 -18.04
CA VAL A 406 -3.90 8.81 -17.87
C VAL A 406 -4.58 7.93 -16.82
N HIS A 407 -4.19 6.65 -16.73
CA HIS A 407 -4.70 5.76 -15.70
C HIS A 407 -4.25 6.20 -14.31
N GLU A 408 -2.96 6.51 -14.11
CA GLU A 408 -2.43 7.06 -12.85
C GLU A 408 -3.17 8.34 -12.45
N ALA A 409 -3.39 9.25 -13.41
CA ALA A 409 -4.16 10.48 -13.20
C ALA A 409 -5.60 10.20 -12.72
N ASN A 410 -6.26 9.21 -13.32
CA ASN A 410 -7.62 8.82 -12.92
C ASN A 410 -7.65 8.16 -11.54
N MET A 411 -6.66 7.33 -11.21
CA MET A 411 -6.56 6.70 -9.89
C MET A 411 -6.31 7.73 -8.79
N GLY A 412 -5.59 8.81 -9.08
CA GLY A 412 -5.34 9.93 -8.15
C GLY A 412 -6.59 10.72 -7.73
N LYS A 413 -7.77 10.44 -8.30
CA LYS A 413 -9.04 11.12 -7.94
C LYS A 413 -9.67 10.62 -6.62
N ILE A 414 -8.99 9.75 -5.88
CA ILE A 414 -9.40 9.33 -4.55
C ILE A 414 -9.05 10.41 -3.53
N PHE A 415 -10.02 10.77 -2.69
CA PHE A 415 -9.85 11.76 -1.63
C PHE A 415 -9.08 11.16 -0.44
N PRO A 416 -8.54 12.01 0.47
CA PRO A 416 -7.79 11.54 1.66
C PRO A 416 -8.57 10.57 2.58
N ASP A 417 -9.89 10.54 2.46
CA ASP A 417 -10.76 9.58 3.16
C ASP A 417 -10.79 8.18 2.52
N GLY A 418 -10.03 7.98 1.43
CA GLY A 418 -9.91 6.74 0.70
C GLY A 418 -11.09 6.46 -0.23
N LYS A 419 -11.92 7.46 -0.56
CA LYS A 419 -13.10 7.30 -1.42
C LYS A 419 -13.11 8.23 -2.62
N ALA A 420 -13.81 7.82 -3.66
CA ALA A 420 -14.20 8.70 -4.75
C ALA A 420 -15.36 9.60 -4.31
N HIS A 421 -15.29 10.88 -4.62
CA HIS A 421 -16.40 11.82 -4.41
C HIS A 421 -17.01 12.14 -5.77
N PHE A 422 -18.33 12.15 -5.85
CA PHE A 422 -19.06 12.36 -7.10
C PHE A 422 -19.83 13.66 -7.03
N ASP A 423 -19.80 14.42 -8.13
CA ASP A 423 -20.65 15.57 -8.27
C ASP A 423 -22.13 15.13 -8.25
N PRO A 424 -22.98 15.74 -7.41
CA PRO A 424 -24.35 15.27 -7.19
C PRO A 424 -25.25 15.45 -8.42
N ILE A 425 -24.87 16.28 -9.39
CA ILE A 425 -25.66 16.59 -10.58
C ILE A 425 -25.14 15.84 -11.79
N THR A 426 -23.84 15.95 -12.06
CA THR A 426 -23.21 15.38 -13.26
C THR A 426 -22.74 13.94 -13.07
N HIS A 427 -22.65 13.48 -11.81
CA HIS A 427 -22.08 12.18 -11.43
C HIS A 427 -20.65 11.98 -11.94
N LYS A 428 -19.95 13.06 -12.29
CA LYS A 428 -18.51 13.03 -12.58
C LYS A 428 -17.73 12.91 -11.27
N ILE A 429 -16.65 12.14 -11.31
CA ILE A 429 -15.73 12.02 -10.17
C ILE A 429 -15.02 13.37 -9.97
N GLN A 430 -15.08 13.88 -8.75
CA GLN A 430 -14.42 15.12 -8.34
C GLN A 430 -12.92 14.92 -8.16
N LYS A 431 -12.17 16.02 -8.26
CA LYS A 431 -10.72 16.04 -8.10
C LYS A 431 -10.36 16.61 -6.71
N PRO A 432 -9.45 15.97 -5.95
CA PRO A 432 -8.87 16.58 -4.75
C PRO A 432 -8.12 17.88 -5.04
N ASP A 433 -7.92 18.73 -4.03
CA ASP A 433 -7.30 20.05 -4.16
C ASP A 433 -5.86 20.00 -4.74
N ASP A 434 -5.08 18.98 -4.37
CA ASP A 434 -3.70 18.76 -4.82
C ASP A 434 -3.60 17.96 -6.13
N TRP A 435 -4.73 17.56 -6.72
CA TRP A 435 -4.75 16.66 -7.87
C TRP A 435 -4.06 17.26 -9.10
N GLN A 436 -4.30 18.55 -9.37
CA GLN A 436 -3.74 19.21 -10.54
C GLN A 436 -2.21 19.31 -10.48
N GLU A 437 -1.64 19.47 -9.29
CA GLU A 437 -0.19 19.55 -9.11
C GLU A 437 0.46 18.16 -9.21
N ARG A 438 -0.19 17.13 -8.67
CA ARG A 438 0.42 15.81 -8.49
C ARG A 438 0.13 14.80 -9.60
N TYR A 439 -1.07 14.87 -10.18
CA TYR A 439 -1.61 13.79 -11.03
C TYR A 439 -2.04 14.25 -12.42
N ALA A 440 -2.00 15.56 -12.71
CA ALA A 440 -2.38 16.09 -14.02
C ALA A 440 -1.52 15.50 -15.15
N PRO A 441 -2.12 14.82 -16.15
CA PRO A 441 -1.38 13.99 -17.09
C PRO A 441 -0.69 14.79 -18.20
N GLU A 442 -1.09 16.04 -18.45
CA GLU A 442 -0.73 16.80 -19.66
C GLU A 442 0.78 16.98 -19.82
N SER A 443 1.48 17.27 -18.71
CA SER A 443 2.94 17.44 -18.71
C SER A 443 3.68 16.13 -19.03
N ALA A 444 3.20 15.01 -18.49
CA ALA A 444 3.77 13.68 -18.70
C ALA A 444 3.47 13.16 -20.10
N ILE A 445 2.26 13.38 -20.62
CA ILE A 445 1.88 13.07 -22.01
C ILE A 445 2.81 13.83 -22.98
N LYS A 446 3.01 15.13 -22.76
CA LYS A 446 3.91 15.93 -23.60
C LYS A 446 5.32 15.35 -23.61
N LYS A 447 5.88 15.04 -22.43
CA LYS A 447 7.22 14.48 -22.31
C LYS A 447 7.36 13.14 -23.05
N GLU A 448 6.36 12.28 -22.98
CA GLU A 448 6.39 11.01 -23.70
C GLU A 448 6.26 11.20 -25.21
N LEU A 449 5.40 12.12 -25.67
CA LEU A 449 5.29 12.46 -27.09
C LEU A 449 6.61 13.02 -27.65
N ASP A 450 7.28 13.93 -26.91
CA ASP A 450 8.58 14.48 -27.28
C ASP A 450 9.63 13.35 -27.42
N LYS A 451 9.60 12.37 -26.52
CA LYS A 451 10.48 11.18 -26.56
C LYS A 451 10.18 10.28 -27.77
N GLN A 452 8.91 10.02 -28.07
CA GLN A 452 8.53 9.24 -29.26
C GLN A 452 8.96 9.95 -30.55
N LEU A 453 8.82 11.27 -30.61
CA LEU A 453 9.25 12.10 -31.73
C LEU A 453 10.77 12.04 -31.91
N GLN A 454 11.56 12.23 -30.84
CA GLN A 454 13.03 12.13 -30.88
C GLN A 454 13.49 10.74 -31.38
N LYS A 455 12.87 9.67 -30.88
CA LYS A 455 13.16 8.30 -31.36
C LYS A 455 12.79 8.10 -32.83
N SER A 456 11.76 8.79 -33.31
CA SER A 456 11.39 8.79 -34.72
C SER A 456 12.45 9.49 -35.59
N LEU A 457 12.89 10.69 -35.18
CA LEU A 457 13.92 11.45 -35.89
C LEU A 457 15.24 10.66 -36.00
N GLN A 458 15.68 10.01 -34.92
CA GLN A 458 16.86 9.16 -34.92
C GLN A 458 16.77 7.94 -35.86
N ARG A 459 15.54 7.45 -36.14
CA ARG A 459 15.33 6.37 -37.11
C ARG A 459 15.41 6.86 -38.56
N LEU A 460 15.10 8.13 -38.80
CA LEU A 460 15.18 8.75 -40.13
C LEU A 460 16.60 9.19 -40.49
N GLU A 461 17.47 9.38 -39.49
CA GLU A 461 18.89 9.72 -39.66
C GLU A 461 19.80 8.50 -39.91
N LYS A 462 19.28 7.29 -39.72
CA LYS A 462 19.97 6.01 -40.00
C LYS A 462 19.46 5.40 -41.29
#